data_AF-A0A509AKS4-F1
#
_entry.id   AF-A0A509AKS4-F1
#
_cell.length_a   1.000
_cell.length_b   1.000
_cell.length_c   1.000
_cell.angle_alpha   90.00
_cell.angle_beta   90.00
_cell.angle_gamma   90.00
#
_symmetry.space_group_name_H-M   'P 1'
#
loop_
_entity.id
_entity.type
_entity.pdbx_description
1 polymer ?
#
loop_
_entity_poly.entity_id
_entity_poly.type
_entity_poly.pdbx_seq_one_letter_code
_entity_poly.pdbx_strand_id
1 'polypeptide(L)'
;MMLIAEEVENAKNAEREPIDASIYNELFSFAASDNEILKKESLKIILGLLDETDLIAYILQNSKKCFKIIISSLNSQCKMVALECLLNLSAQIPTELIERNIVEILFDMIKDEEKIEENYIDMYIMIISNITRCKEGIYKILDINEEGQIYHNTFSVSYYLNKLLFFYFQPITPSINKNMSDKYMHVSHILINISSIKESMPFFKNVAFLNKLSEQILILERCRTFLPFIMNLSLHKDIHDFIFQSDCNMFPYLLSYVYTPNTPIDDKKSLNGVTTKPYKSIHKVIVKKSTSLVRCSVIKNRILVILLHLSRNNDTREKIKKFGVVALLNNWKANEKAPDIISEIKSTLNKFEDVKEEPLEPEK
;
A
#
# COMPACT_ATOMS: atom_id res chain seq x y z
N MET A 1 -8.71 -0.70 14.18
CA MET A 1 -9.26 -2.05 14.40
C MET A 1 -8.53 -2.71 15.58
N MET A 2 -8.55 -2.09 16.77
CA MET A 2 -8.08 -2.76 18.00
C MET A 2 -9.17 -3.67 18.59
N LEU A 3 -10.44 -3.42 18.27
CA LEU A 3 -11.59 -4.09 18.86
C LEU A 3 -11.64 -5.60 18.58
N ILE A 4 -11.25 -6.07 17.39
CA ILE A 4 -11.34 -7.51 17.07
C ILE A 4 -10.21 -8.31 17.73
N ALA A 5 -9.00 -7.73 17.87
CA ALA A 5 -7.90 -8.41 18.53
C ALA A 5 -8.13 -8.56 20.05
N GLU A 6 -8.69 -7.53 20.70
CA GLU A 6 -9.10 -7.58 22.11
C GLU A 6 -10.31 -8.53 22.33
N GLU A 7 -11.23 -8.63 21.38
CA GLU A 7 -12.34 -9.60 21.45
C GLU A 7 -11.88 -11.05 21.28
N VAL A 8 -10.83 -11.32 20.50
CA VAL A 8 -10.26 -12.67 20.34
C VAL A 8 -9.45 -13.09 21.57
N GLU A 9 -8.77 -12.17 22.26
CA GLU A 9 -8.15 -12.48 23.57
C GLU A 9 -9.18 -12.65 24.68
N ASN A 10 -10.25 -11.84 24.71
CA ASN A 10 -11.35 -12.00 25.67
C ASN A 10 -12.19 -13.26 25.40
N ALA A 11 -12.26 -13.73 24.15
CA ALA A 11 -12.91 -14.99 23.79
C ALA A 11 -12.18 -16.24 24.33
N LYS A 12 -10.90 -16.14 24.71
CA LYS A 12 -10.20 -17.24 25.42
C LYS A 12 -10.71 -17.46 26.85
N ASN A 13 -11.37 -16.47 27.44
CA ASN A 13 -11.77 -16.45 28.85
C ASN A 13 -13.30 -16.47 29.07
N ALA A 14 -14.11 -16.53 28.01
CA ALA A 14 -15.55 -16.67 28.11
C ALA A 14 -15.93 -18.16 27.99
N GLU A 15 -16.56 -18.72 29.02
CA GLU A 15 -17.25 -20.02 28.94
C GLU A 15 -18.40 -19.90 27.93
N ARG A 16 -18.12 -20.17 26.66
CA ARG A 16 -19.13 -20.37 25.62
C ARG A 16 -19.69 -21.78 25.77
N GLU A 17 -20.99 -21.95 25.50
CA GLU A 17 -21.56 -23.28 25.30
C GLU A 17 -20.69 -24.05 24.28
N PRO A 18 -20.39 -25.34 24.52
CA PRO A 18 -19.50 -26.08 23.65
C PRO A 18 -20.11 -26.12 22.25
N ILE A 19 -19.42 -25.52 21.29
CA ILE A 19 -19.72 -25.62 19.86
C ILE A 19 -19.94 -27.10 19.54
N ASP A 20 -21.07 -27.45 18.95
CA ASP A 20 -21.29 -28.80 18.44
C ASP A 20 -20.35 -29.04 17.24
N ALA A 21 -19.13 -29.44 17.56
CA ALA A 21 -18.07 -29.70 16.61
C ALA A 21 -18.41 -30.86 15.66
N SER A 22 -19.45 -31.67 15.94
CA SER A 22 -19.84 -32.79 15.10
C SER A 22 -20.29 -32.33 13.70
N ILE A 23 -21.07 -31.24 13.63
CA ILE A 23 -21.57 -30.66 12.38
C ILE A 23 -20.41 -30.15 11.53
N TYR A 24 -19.48 -29.40 12.11
CA TYR A 24 -18.32 -28.90 11.37
C TYR A 24 -17.37 -30.03 10.97
N ASN A 25 -17.19 -31.05 11.81
CA ASN A 25 -16.41 -32.24 11.45
C ASN A 25 -17.00 -32.97 10.24
N GLU A 26 -18.32 -33.15 10.20
CA GLU A 26 -19.03 -33.75 9.09
C GLU A 26 -18.90 -32.88 7.83
N LEU A 27 -19.14 -31.58 7.93
CA LEU A 27 -19.03 -30.64 6.81
C LEU A 27 -17.63 -30.65 6.18
N PHE A 28 -16.57 -30.59 6.99
CA PHE A 28 -15.20 -30.67 6.49
C PHE A 28 -14.87 -32.07 5.95
N SER A 29 -15.50 -33.14 6.44
CA SER A 29 -15.35 -34.48 5.86
C SER A 29 -15.95 -34.55 4.44
N PHE A 30 -17.08 -33.89 4.20
CA PHE A 30 -17.68 -33.80 2.86
C PHE A 30 -16.85 -32.92 1.92
N ALA A 31 -16.27 -31.82 2.43
CA ALA A 31 -15.31 -31.01 1.70
C ALA A 31 -14.00 -31.77 1.38
N ALA A 32 -13.72 -32.87 2.07
CA ALA A 32 -12.60 -33.77 1.77
C ALA A 32 -12.96 -34.96 0.86
N SER A 33 -14.22 -35.07 0.41
CA SER A 33 -14.70 -36.18 -0.41
C SER A 33 -14.04 -36.23 -1.80
N ASP A 34 -13.90 -37.42 -2.38
CA ASP A 34 -13.50 -37.57 -3.79
C ASP A 34 -14.62 -37.18 -4.77
N ASN A 35 -15.85 -37.05 -4.30
CA ASN A 35 -16.96 -36.55 -5.12
C ASN A 35 -16.85 -35.02 -5.27
N GLU A 36 -16.41 -34.56 -6.44
CA GLU A 36 -16.21 -33.13 -6.73
C GLU A 36 -17.48 -32.27 -6.56
N ILE A 37 -18.67 -32.81 -6.80
CA ILE A 37 -19.93 -32.08 -6.59
C ILE A 37 -20.16 -31.86 -5.10
N LEU A 38 -20.05 -32.93 -4.30
CA LEU A 38 -20.21 -32.85 -2.85
C LEU A 38 -19.15 -31.92 -2.24
N LYS A 39 -17.88 -32.09 -2.63
CA LYS A 39 -16.78 -31.21 -2.23
C LYS A 39 -17.08 -29.74 -2.50
N LYS A 40 -17.53 -29.42 -3.73
CA LYS A 40 -17.84 -28.04 -4.14
C LYS A 40 -18.97 -27.44 -3.31
N GLU A 41 -20.07 -28.16 -3.13
CA GLU A 41 -21.20 -27.66 -2.35
C GLU A 41 -20.86 -27.52 -0.87
N SER A 42 -20.10 -28.45 -0.30
CA SER A 42 -19.59 -28.32 1.08
C SER A 42 -18.66 -27.12 1.24
N LEU A 43 -17.76 -26.86 0.30
CA LEU A 43 -16.90 -25.67 0.33
C LEU A 43 -17.70 -24.37 0.21
N LYS A 44 -18.79 -24.35 -0.57
CA LYS A 44 -19.69 -23.17 -0.63
C LYS A 44 -20.41 -22.93 0.68
N ILE A 45 -20.85 -23.99 1.37
CA ILE A 45 -21.45 -23.87 2.69
C ILE A 45 -20.41 -23.34 3.69
N ILE A 46 -19.18 -23.88 3.68
CA ILE A 46 -18.08 -23.35 4.49
C ILE A 46 -17.88 -21.86 4.19
N LEU A 47 -17.75 -21.48 2.92
CA LEU A 47 -17.60 -20.10 2.49
C LEU A 47 -18.70 -19.19 3.04
N GLY A 48 -19.96 -19.61 2.93
CA GLY A 48 -21.11 -18.84 3.42
C GLY A 48 -21.18 -18.71 4.95
N LEU A 49 -20.42 -19.52 5.68
CA LEU A 49 -20.34 -19.50 7.14
C LEU A 49 -19.05 -18.84 7.65
N LEU A 50 -18.14 -18.39 6.78
CA LEU A 50 -16.86 -17.84 7.22
C LEU A 50 -16.97 -16.52 7.98
N ASP A 51 -18.11 -15.83 7.93
CA ASP A 51 -18.37 -14.65 8.76
C ASP A 51 -18.83 -15.01 10.19
N GLU A 52 -19.11 -16.29 10.46
CA GLU A 52 -19.58 -16.78 11.76
C GLU A 52 -18.42 -17.09 12.70
N THR A 53 -18.43 -16.48 13.89
CA THR A 53 -17.32 -16.62 14.86
C THR A 53 -17.08 -18.06 15.32
N ASP A 54 -18.14 -18.89 15.37
CA ASP A 54 -18.04 -20.29 15.80
C ASP A 54 -17.30 -21.16 14.78
N LEU A 55 -17.51 -20.92 13.48
CA LEU A 55 -16.76 -21.62 12.44
C LEU A 55 -15.28 -21.22 12.47
N ILE A 56 -14.99 -19.93 12.66
CA ILE A 56 -13.61 -19.45 12.77
C ILE A 56 -12.92 -20.06 14.00
N ALA A 57 -13.59 -20.11 15.14
CA ALA A 57 -13.07 -20.77 16.34
C ALA A 57 -12.79 -22.26 16.10
N TYR A 58 -13.71 -22.97 15.45
CA TYR A 58 -13.52 -24.37 15.07
C TYR A 58 -12.31 -24.54 14.13
N ILE A 59 -12.16 -23.68 13.12
CA ILE A 59 -11.05 -23.70 12.17
C ILE A 59 -9.73 -23.48 12.91
N LEU A 60 -9.63 -22.51 13.83
CA LEU A 60 -8.41 -22.27 14.60
C LEU A 60 -8.04 -23.49 15.47
N GLN A 61 -9.01 -24.14 16.10
CA GLN A 61 -8.77 -25.36 16.90
C GLN A 61 -8.33 -26.56 16.05
N ASN A 62 -8.76 -26.63 14.78
CA ASN A 62 -8.53 -27.76 13.87
C ASN A 62 -7.71 -27.37 12.64
N SER A 63 -6.89 -26.32 12.75
CA SER A 63 -6.41 -25.55 11.60
C SER A 63 -5.60 -26.37 10.61
N LYS A 64 -4.72 -27.25 11.08
CA LYS A 64 -3.98 -28.17 10.21
C LYS A 64 -4.89 -29.03 9.33
N LYS A 65 -5.99 -29.55 9.87
CA LYS A 65 -6.96 -30.39 9.13
C LYS A 65 -7.75 -29.53 8.15
N CYS A 66 -8.33 -28.43 8.62
CA CYS A 66 -9.19 -27.55 7.82
C CYS A 66 -8.42 -26.94 6.64
N PHE A 67 -7.23 -26.39 6.88
CA PHE A 67 -6.41 -25.83 5.81
C PHE A 67 -5.91 -26.89 4.83
N LYS A 68 -5.55 -28.10 5.28
CA LYS A 68 -5.19 -29.18 4.35
C LYS A 68 -6.31 -29.46 3.33
N ILE A 69 -7.57 -29.45 3.77
CA ILE A 69 -8.73 -29.67 2.91
C ILE A 69 -8.90 -28.51 1.92
N ILE A 70 -8.89 -27.26 2.40
CA ILE A 70 -9.01 -26.07 1.55
C ILE A 70 -7.87 -26.00 0.53
N ILE A 71 -6.61 -26.18 0.98
CA ILE A 71 -5.42 -26.17 0.12
C ILE A 71 -5.49 -27.28 -0.94
N SER A 72 -5.89 -28.50 -0.56
CA SER A 72 -6.00 -29.61 -1.53
C SER A 72 -7.01 -29.31 -2.65
N SER A 73 -8.01 -28.48 -2.37
CA SER A 73 -9.04 -28.08 -3.32
C SER A 73 -8.57 -27.02 -4.33
N LEU A 74 -7.40 -26.41 -4.12
CA LEU A 74 -6.80 -25.45 -5.06
C LEU A 74 -6.35 -26.12 -6.37
N ASN A 75 -6.11 -27.44 -6.36
CA ASN A 75 -5.72 -28.22 -7.53
C ASN A 75 -6.88 -28.97 -8.19
N SER A 76 -8.14 -28.64 -7.83
CA SER A 76 -9.34 -29.29 -8.38
C SER A 76 -10.26 -28.28 -9.09
N GLN A 77 -11.40 -28.76 -9.61
CA GLN A 77 -12.45 -27.91 -10.17
C GLN A 77 -13.08 -26.96 -9.13
N CYS A 78 -12.77 -27.16 -7.85
CA CYS A 78 -13.22 -26.33 -6.74
C CYS A 78 -12.31 -25.14 -6.44
N LYS A 79 -11.22 -24.95 -7.19
CA LYS A 79 -10.19 -23.93 -6.95
C LYS A 79 -10.75 -22.54 -6.66
N MET A 80 -11.71 -22.06 -7.46
CA MET A 80 -12.32 -20.74 -7.28
C MET A 80 -12.97 -20.57 -5.91
N VAL A 81 -13.78 -21.55 -5.48
CA VAL A 81 -14.44 -21.52 -4.15
C VAL A 81 -13.41 -21.64 -3.04
N ALA A 82 -12.38 -22.47 -3.21
CA ALA A 82 -11.30 -22.59 -2.25
C ALA A 82 -10.51 -21.27 -2.09
N LEU A 83 -10.28 -20.53 -3.18
CA LEU A 83 -9.66 -19.21 -3.14
C LEU A 83 -10.56 -18.17 -2.46
N GLU A 84 -11.87 -18.22 -2.65
CA GLU A 84 -12.83 -17.39 -1.91
C GLU A 84 -12.80 -17.68 -0.41
N CYS A 85 -12.69 -18.96 -0.03
CA CYS A 85 -12.49 -19.34 1.37
C CYS A 85 -11.20 -18.75 1.92
N LEU A 86 -10.08 -18.90 1.21
CA LEU A 86 -8.79 -18.34 1.63
C LEU A 86 -8.82 -16.81 1.68
N LEU A 87 -9.52 -16.14 0.76
CA LEU A 87 -9.67 -14.70 0.76
C LEU A 87 -10.40 -14.21 2.01
N ASN A 88 -11.50 -14.86 2.40
CA ASN A 88 -12.23 -14.53 3.63
C ASN A 88 -11.39 -14.85 4.88
N LEU A 89 -10.80 -16.04 4.95
CA LEU A 89 -9.93 -16.42 6.07
C LEU A 89 -8.73 -15.49 6.21
N SER A 90 -8.11 -15.05 5.11
CA SER A 90 -6.98 -14.11 5.14
C SER A 90 -7.33 -12.75 5.73
N ALA A 91 -8.59 -12.32 5.61
CA ALA A 91 -9.05 -11.06 6.19
C ALA A 91 -9.24 -11.16 7.71
N GLN A 92 -9.50 -12.37 8.24
CA GLN A 92 -9.88 -12.59 9.63
C GLN A 92 -8.74 -13.18 10.47
N ILE A 93 -8.03 -14.18 9.95
CA ILE A 93 -6.99 -14.94 10.66
C ILE A 93 -5.66 -14.97 9.87
N PRO A 94 -5.12 -13.82 9.41
CA PRO A 94 -3.94 -13.78 8.53
C PRO A 94 -2.71 -14.50 9.08
N THR A 95 -2.49 -14.49 10.39
CA THR A 95 -1.35 -15.17 11.04
C THR A 95 -1.42 -16.69 10.87
N GLU A 96 -2.61 -17.30 11.01
CA GLU A 96 -2.78 -18.74 10.78
C GLU A 96 -2.49 -19.11 9.32
N LEU A 97 -2.84 -18.26 8.35
CA LEU A 97 -2.51 -18.51 6.94
C LEU A 97 -0.99 -18.52 6.71
N ILE A 98 -0.24 -17.67 7.41
CA ILE A 98 1.22 -17.65 7.34
C ILE A 98 1.78 -18.96 7.91
N GLU A 99 1.31 -19.40 9.07
CA GLU A 99 1.73 -20.68 9.69
C GLU A 99 1.41 -21.91 8.83
N ARG A 100 0.39 -21.80 7.98
CA ARG A 100 -0.01 -22.85 7.02
C ARG A 100 0.69 -22.72 5.66
N ASN A 101 1.70 -21.86 5.54
CA ASN A 101 2.49 -21.63 4.33
C ASN A 101 1.65 -21.21 3.11
N ILE A 102 0.54 -20.50 3.34
CA ILE A 102 -0.32 -20.05 2.24
C ILE A 102 0.43 -19.09 1.31
N VAL A 103 1.35 -18.27 1.83
CA VAL A 103 2.16 -17.36 1.01
C VAL A 103 2.95 -18.18 -0.02
N GLU A 104 3.73 -19.16 0.42
CA GLU A 104 4.51 -20.05 -0.45
C GLU A 104 3.64 -20.73 -1.50
N ILE A 105 2.54 -21.36 -1.07
CA ILE A 105 1.63 -22.09 -1.95
C ILE A 105 1.12 -21.16 -3.05
N LEU A 106 0.69 -19.94 -2.70
CA LEU A 106 0.21 -18.98 -3.70
C LEU A 106 1.33 -18.53 -4.65
N PHE A 107 2.57 -18.39 -4.19
CA PHE A 107 3.70 -18.04 -5.07
C PHE A 107 4.12 -19.17 -6.01
N ASP A 108 3.98 -20.43 -5.58
CA ASP A 108 4.14 -21.59 -6.45
C ASP A 108 3.06 -21.59 -7.53
N MET A 109 1.80 -21.35 -7.17
CA MET A 109 0.70 -21.21 -8.14
C MET A 109 0.89 -20.04 -9.10
N ILE A 110 1.39 -18.89 -8.62
CA ILE A 110 1.76 -17.75 -9.48
C ILE A 110 2.79 -18.18 -10.53
N LYS A 111 3.82 -18.92 -10.12
CA LYS A 111 4.89 -19.37 -11.03
C LYS A 111 4.35 -20.30 -12.11
N ASP A 112 3.41 -21.17 -11.76
CA ASP A 112 2.81 -22.12 -12.69
C ASP A 112 1.82 -21.44 -13.66
N GLU A 113 1.14 -20.37 -13.22
CA GLU A 113 0.04 -19.77 -13.96
C GLU A 113 0.35 -18.44 -14.65
N GLU A 114 1.49 -17.79 -14.38
CA GLU A 114 1.77 -16.44 -14.90
C GLU A 114 1.82 -16.32 -16.43
N LYS A 115 1.97 -17.44 -17.13
CA LYS A 115 1.95 -17.50 -18.60
C LYS A 115 0.58 -17.85 -19.19
N ILE A 116 -0.39 -18.17 -18.34
CA ILE A 116 -1.75 -18.53 -18.74
C ILE A 116 -2.59 -17.25 -18.78
N GLU A 117 -3.36 -17.03 -19.84
CA GLU A 117 -4.17 -15.82 -20.01
C GLU A 117 -5.29 -15.73 -18.95
N GLU A 118 -6.06 -16.80 -18.80
CA GLU A 118 -7.10 -16.95 -17.78
C GLU A 118 -6.51 -17.54 -16.48
N ASN A 119 -5.86 -16.70 -15.70
CA ASN A 119 -5.28 -17.08 -14.40
C ASN A 119 -5.86 -16.28 -13.22
N TYR A 120 -5.70 -16.82 -12.00
CA TYR A 120 -6.24 -16.25 -10.76
C TYR A 120 -5.25 -15.37 -9.97
N ILE A 121 -4.23 -14.82 -10.64
CA ILE A 121 -3.16 -14.07 -9.96
C ILE A 121 -3.68 -12.84 -9.20
N ASP A 122 -4.74 -12.18 -9.66
CA ASP A 122 -5.38 -11.10 -8.91
C ASP A 122 -5.89 -11.58 -7.55
N MET A 123 -6.57 -12.72 -7.49
CA MET A 123 -7.02 -13.29 -6.22
C MET A 123 -5.88 -13.66 -5.29
N TYR A 124 -4.78 -14.19 -5.83
CA TYR A 124 -3.59 -14.50 -5.03
C TYR A 124 -3.02 -13.23 -4.40
N ILE A 125 -2.89 -12.16 -5.18
CA ILE A 125 -2.43 -10.86 -4.70
C ILE A 125 -3.42 -10.26 -3.68
N MET A 126 -4.73 -10.44 -3.87
CA MET A 126 -5.74 -10.01 -2.90
C MET A 126 -5.57 -10.70 -1.55
N ILE A 127 -5.41 -12.03 -1.53
CA ILE A 127 -5.14 -12.81 -0.32
C ILE A 127 -3.86 -12.32 0.37
N ILE A 128 -2.77 -12.14 -0.40
CA ILE A 128 -1.50 -11.61 0.14
C ILE A 128 -1.68 -10.18 0.69
N SER A 129 -2.52 -9.35 0.07
CA SER A 129 -2.80 -8.00 0.56
C SER A 129 -3.53 -7.99 1.91
N ASN A 130 -4.35 -9.01 2.20
CA ASN A 130 -4.95 -9.21 3.51
C ASN A 130 -3.93 -9.73 4.52
N ILE A 131 -3.11 -10.71 4.13
CA ILE A 131 -2.03 -11.25 4.98
C ILE A 131 -1.08 -10.14 5.45
N THR A 132 -0.70 -9.22 4.56
CA THR A 132 0.18 -8.10 4.91
C THR A 132 -0.45 -7.05 5.83
N ARG A 133 -1.71 -7.19 6.25
CA ARG A 133 -2.31 -6.30 7.27
C ARG A 133 -1.76 -6.57 8.67
N CYS A 134 -1.17 -7.74 8.93
CA CYS A 134 -0.42 -8.02 10.16
C CYS A 134 1.10 -7.90 9.94
N LYS A 135 1.84 -7.70 11.03
CA LYS A 135 3.29 -7.46 11.01
C LYS A 135 4.06 -8.68 10.48
N GLU A 136 3.64 -9.87 10.89
CA GLU A 136 4.17 -11.17 10.48
C GLU A 136 4.04 -11.35 8.96
N GLY A 137 2.92 -10.92 8.39
CA GLY A 137 2.69 -10.97 6.95
C GLY A 137 3.62 -10.03 6.18
N ILE A 138 3.85 -8.82 6.71
CA ILE A 138 4.84 -7.89 6.14
C ILE A 138 6.24 -8.50 6.21
N TYR A 139 6.61 -9.08 7.34
CA TYR A 139 7.92 -9.71 7.53
C TYR A 139 8.12 -10.88 6.57
N LYS A 140 7.09 -11.71 6.41
CA LYS A 140 7.10 -12.82 5.44
C LYS A 140 7.32 -12.33 4.02
N ILE A 141 6.60 -11.28 3.61
CA ILE A 141 6.75 -10.73 2.26
C ILE A 141 8.09 -10.04 2.08
N LEU A 142 8.67 -9.43 3.10
CA LEU A 142 9.97 -8.76 3.02
C LEU A 142 11.17 -9.66 3.33
N ASP A 143 10.92 -10.92 3.68
CA ASP A 143 11.94 -11.87 4.15
C ASP A 143 12.79 -11.31 5.30
N ILE A 144 12.12 -10.64 6.25
CA ILE A 144 12.72 -10.10 7.48
C ILE A 144 12.66 -11.19 8.54
N ASN A 145 13.81 -11.54 9.12
CA ASN A 145 13.87 -12.50 10.24
C ASN A 145 13.36 -11.89 11.55
N GLU A 146 13.09 -12.73 12.56
CA GLU A 146 12.56 -12.28 13.87
C GLU A 146 13.48 -11.28 14.60
N GLU A 147 14.78 -11.30 14.30
CA GLU A 147 15.76 -10.34 14.82
C GLU A 147 15.73 -8.97 14.10
N GLY A 148 14.86 -8.80 13.09
CA GLY A 148 14.73 -7.58 12.31
C GLY A 148 15.94 -7.28 11.42
N GLN A 149 16.85 -8.24 11.25
CA GLN A 149 18.02 -8.09 10.40
C GLN A 149 17.62 -8.31 8.95
N ILE A 150 17.68 -7.22 8.18
CA ILE A 150 17.66 -7.29 6.71
C ILE A 150 19.03 -7.83 6.31
N TYR A 151 19.09 -8.97 5.62
CA TYR A 151 20.33 -9.45 5.01
C TYR A 151 20.79 -8.42 3.96
N HIS A 152 21.63 -7.49 4.41
CA HIS A 152 22.25 -6.48 3.59
C HIS A 152 23.32 -7.13 2.74
N ASN A 153 22.95 -7.61 1.56
CA ASN A 153 23.84 -7.55 0.41
C ASN A 153 23.02 -7.38 -0.87
N THR A 154 23.21 -6.22 -1.51
CA THR A 154 22.84 -5.91 -2.90
C THR A 154 21.36 -5.98 -3.28
N PHE A 155 20.60 -4.89 -3.09
CA PHE A 155 19.35 -4.57 -3.84
C PHE A 155 18.27 -5.67 -3.94
N SER A 156 18.43 -6.79 -3.23
CA SER A 156 17.56 -7.94 -3.31
C SER A 156 16.34 -7.65 -2.46
N VAL A 157 15.41 -6.91 -3.06
CA VAL A 157 14.00 -7.04 -2.68
C VAL A 157 13.73 -8.54 -2.57
N SER A 158 13.09 -8.95 -1.47
CA SER A 158 12.72 -10.35 -1.24
C SER A 158 12.08 -10.96 -2.49
N TYR A 159 12.26 -12.27 -2.68
CA TYR A 159 11.68 -12.98 -3.82
C TYR A 159 10.19 -12.66 -4.00
N TYR A 160 9.44 -12.66 -2.89
CA TYR A 160 8.01 -12.38 -2.87
C TYR A 160 7.67 -10.96 -3.33
N LEU A 161 8.27 -9.93 -2.72
CA LEU A 161 7.98 -8.55 -3.10
C LEU A 161 8.45 -8.25 -4.52
N ASN A 162 9.59 -8.78 -4.96
CA ASN A 162 10.08 -8.58 -6.31
C ASN A 162 9.11 -9.17 -7.35
N LYS A 163 8.56 -10.35 -7.09
CA LYS A 163 7.58 -10.98 -7.97
C LYS A 163 6.24 -10.22 -8.00
N LEU A 164 5.79 -9.68 -6.88
CA LEU A 164 4.61 -8.79 -6.83
C LEU A 164 4.83 -7.50 -7.63
N LEU A 165 6.00 -6.89 -7.47
CA LEU A 165 6.38 -5.67 -8.21
C LEU A 165 6.51 -5.92 -9.71
N PHE A 166 6.98 -7.10 -10.13
CA PHE A 166 7.00 -7.49 -11.53
C PHE A 166 5.62 -7.36 -12.17
N PHE A 167 4.57 -7.88 -11.53
CA PHE A 167 3.20 -7.72 -12.00
C PHE A 167 2.71 -6.27 -11.92
N TYR A 168 2.98 -5.58 -10.82
CA TYR A 168 2.53 -4.20 -10.65
C TYR A 168 3.11 -3.25 -11.69
N PHE A 169 4.30 -3.52 -12.22
CA PHE A 169 4.91 -2.73 -13.28
C PHE A 169 4.43 -3.07 -14.68
N GLN A 170 3.59 -4.09 -14.85
CA GLN A 170 2.92 -4.35 -16.12
C GLN A 170 1.81 -3.31 -16.40
N PRO A 171 1.43 -3.12 -17.67
CA PRO A 171 0.28 -2.30 -18.04
C PRO A 171 -1.00 -2.74 -17.31
N ILE A 172 -1.97 -1.83 -17.22
CA ILE A 172 -3.31 -2.16 -16.69
C ILE A 172 -3.87 -3.34 -17.48
N THR A 173 -4.24 -4.38 -16.76
CA THR A 173 -4.84 -5.59 -17.31
C THR A 173 -6.18 -5.83 -16.62
N PRO A 174 -7.26 -6.19 -17.33
CA PRO A 174 -8.55 -6.47 -16.71
C PRO A 174 -8.45 -7.59 -15.66
N SER A 175 -9.15 -7.43 -14.54
CA SER A 175 -9.29 -8.47 -13.51
C SER A 175 -10.44 -9.42 -13.85
N ILE A 176 -10.39 -10.65 -13.31
CA ILE A 176 -11.54 -11.57 -13.30
C ILE A 176 -12.69 -10.93 -12.49
N ASN A 177 -12.35 -10.15 -11.46
CA ASN A 177 -13.30 -9.33 -10.75
C ASN A 177 -13.68 -8.12 -11.61
N LYS A 178 -14.89 -8.15 -12.20
CA LYS A 178 -15.42 -7.08 -13.06
C LYS A 178 -15.51 -5.71 -12.39
N ASN A 179 -15.44 -5.64 -11.06
CA ASN A 179 -15.41 -4.38 -10.31
C ASN A 179 -14.01 -3.75 -10.26
N MET A 180 -12.98 -4.43 -10.78
CA MET A 180 -11.60 -3.98 -10.78
C MET A 180 -11.07 -3.83 -12.21
N SER A 181 -10.67 -2.61 -12.56
CA SER A 181 -10.10 -2.30 -13.87
C SER A 181 -8.64 -2.73 -14.02
N ASP A 182 -7.92 -2.91 -12.91
CA ASP A 182 -6.53 -3.34 -12.89
C ASP A 182 -6.32 -4.56 -11.99
N LYS A 183 -5.96 -5.68 -12.62
CA LYS A 183 -5.63 -6.97 -12.02
C LYS A 183 -4.59 -6.88 -10.91
N TYR A 184 -3.67 -5.93 -11.01
CA TYR A 184 -2.53 -5.82 -10.08
C TYR A 184 -2.67 -4.67 -9.06
N MET A 185 -3.84 -4.04 -8.99
CA MET A 185 -4.08 -2.89 -8.10
C MET A 185 -3.79 -3.20 -6.63
N HIS A 186 -4.04 -4.45 -6.19
CA HIS A 186 -3.80 -4.89 -4.81
C HIS A 186 -2.33 -4.89 -4.38
N VAL A 187 -1.38 -4.83 -5.30
CA VAL A 187 0.04 -4.59 -4.94
C VAL A 187 0.21 -3.20 -4.31
N SER A 188 -0.61 -2.21 -4.68
CA SER A 188 -0.65 -0.91 -4.00
C SER A 188 -0.98 -1.09 -2.51
N HIS A 189 -1.96 -1.93 -2.17
CA HIS A 189 -2.33 -2.20 -0.78
C HIS A 189 -1.21 -2.90 -0.01
N ILE A 190 -0.50 -3.84 -0.64
CA ILE A 190 0.68 -4.48 -0.06
C ILE A 190 1.77 -3.44 0.24
N LEU A 191 2.05 -2.52 -0.70
CA LEU A 191 3.04 -1.45 -0.50
C LEU A 191 2.61 -0.49 0.62
N ILE A 192 1.33 -0.13 0.70
CA ILE A 192 0.78 0.67 1.81
C ILE A 192 1.06 -0.02 3.15
N ASN A 193 0.75 -1.30 3.27
CA ASN A 193 0.98 -2.07 4.49
C ASN A 193 2.48 -2.13 4.84
N ILE A 194 3.33 -2.46 3.87
CA ILE A 194 4.78 -2.50 4.04
C ILE A 194 5.33 -1.17 4.53
N SER A 195 4.95 -0.04 3.91
CA SER A 195 5.44 1.29 4.27
C SER A 195 4.95 1.79 5.64
N SER A 196 3.97 1.12 6.25
CA SER A 196 3.44 1.51 7.57
C SER A 196 4.37 1.16 8.74
N ILE A 197 5.30 0.22 8.55
CA ILE A 197 6.26 -0.19 9.58
C ILE A 197 7.64 0.45 9.34
N LYS A 198 8.39 0.73 10.42
CA LYS A 198 9.69 1.42 10.31
C LYS A 198 10.78 0.52 9.75
N GLU A 199 10.68 -0.77 10.04
CA GLU A 199 11.63 -1.82 9.66
C GLU A 199 11.72 -1.98 8.14
N SER A 200 10.70 -1.55 7.38
CA SER A 200 10.73 -1.59 5.91
C SER A 200 11.44 -0.38 5.27
N MET A 201 11.74 0.68 6.02
CA MET A 201 12.30 1.91 5.47
C MET A 201 13.62 1.72 4.69
N PRO A 202 14.55 0.83 5.09
CA PRO A 202 15.76 0.58 4.32
C PRO A 202 15.51 0.19 2.86
N PHE A 203 14.41 -0.51 2.54
CA PHE A 203 14.06 -0.88 1.16
C PHE A 203 13.75 0.35 0.29
N PHE A 204 13.21 1.41 0.88
CA PHE A 204 12.84 2.62 0.17
C PHE A 204 13.99 3.61 0.04
N LYS A 205 15.12 3.41 0.77
CA LYS A 205 16.33 4.23 0.68
C LYS A 205 17.12 3.97 -0.61
N ASN A 206 16.41 3.94 -1.75
CA ASN A 206 16.94 3.69 -3.07
C ASN A 206 16.18 4.49 -4.13
N VAL A 207 16.83 5.49 -4.71
CA VAL A 207 16.19 6.38 -5.69
C VAL A 207 15.78 5.67 -6.97
N ALA A 208 16.56 4.70 -7.45
CA ALA A 208 16.19 3.93 -8.64
C ALA A 208 14.88 3.13 -8.42
N PHE A 209 14.73 2.53 -7.25
CA PHE A 209 13.51 1.83 -6.87
C PHE A 209 12.32 2.80 -6.69
N LEU A 210 12.51 3.91 -5.97
CA LEU A 210 11.49 4.96 -5.84
C LEU A 210 11.05 5.48 -7.21
N ASN A 211 11.98 5.66 -8.15
CA ASN A 211 11.66 6.09 -9.52
C ASN A 211 10.80 5.08 -10.26
N LYS A 212 11.07 3.78 -10.11
CA LYS A 212 10.26 2.75 -10.76
C LYS A 212 8.85 2.67 -10.18
N LEU A 213 8.71 2.84 -8.86
CA LEU A 213 7.40 3.03 -8.22
C LEU A 213 6.71 4.31 -8.70
N SER A 214 7.46 5.38 -8.96
CA SER A 214 6.92 6.67 -9.36
C SER A 214 6.21 6.62 -10.71
N GLU A 215 6.63 5.75 -11.64
CA GLU A 215 5.94 5.57 -12.92
C GLU A 215 4.46 5.21 -12.73
N GLN A 216 4.14 4.50 -11.64
CA GLN A 216 2.77 4.10 -11.30
C GLN A 216 1.91 5.29 -10.85
N ILE A 217 2.53 6.36 -10.36
CA ILE A 217 1.83 7.62 -10.02
C ILE A 217 1.23 8.26 -11.26
N LEU A 218 1.83 8.10 -12.44
CA LEU A 218 1.32 8.72 -13.68
C LEU A 218 0.05 8.06 -14.22
N ILE A 219 -0.31 6.88 -13.68
CA ILE A 219 -1.55 6.18 -13.99
C ILE A 219 -2.59 6.62 -12.96
N LEU A 220 -3.58 7.44 -13.39
CA LEU A 220 -4.53 8.09 -12.48
C LEU A 220 -5.25 7.13 -11.52
N GLU A 221 -5.63 5.95 -12.03
CA GLU A 221 -6.30 4.92 -11.24
C GLU A 221 -5.39 4.35 -10.13
N ARG A 222 -4.15 3.98 -10.48
CA ARG A 222 -3.15 3.50 -9.52
C ARG A 222 -2.75 4.60 -8.53
N CYS A 223 -2.59 5.84 -9.00
CA CYS A 223 -2.24 6.99 -8.18
C CYS A 223 -3.17 7.12 -6.98
N ARG A 224 -4.49 7.07 -7.21
CA ARG A 224 -5.49 7.20 -6.13
C ARG A 224 -5.29 6.16 -5.02
N THR A 225 -5.05 4.91 -5.40
CA THR A 225 -4.82 3.81 -4.46
C THR A 225 -3.43 3.87 -3.83
N PHE A 226 -2.43 4.39 -4.54
CA PHE A 226 -1.03 4.45 -4.12
C PHE A 226 -0.70 5.65 -3.22
N LEU A 227 -1.55 6.68 -3.15
CA LEU A 227 -1.34 7.86 -2.29
C LEU A 227 -1.06 7.55 -0.81
N PRO A 228 -1.74 6.60 -0.14
CA PRO A 228 -1.45 6.28 1.25
C PRO A 228 -0.03 5.72 1.45
N PHE A 229 0.56 5.05 0.44
CA PHE A 229 1.96 4.63 0.49
C PHE A 229 2.89 5.86 0.53
N ILE A 230 2.66 6.84 -0.34
CA ILE A 230 3.46 8.08 -0.36
C ILE A 230 3.27 8.87 0.94
N MET A 231 2.05 8.88 1.50
CA MET A 231 1.78 9.44 2.82
C MET A 231 2.59 8.76 3.91
N ASN A 232 2.65 7.43 3.92
CA ASN A 232 3.47 6.70 4.89
C ASN A 232 4.94 7.09 4.77
N LEU A 233 5.50 7.12 3.54
CA LEU A 233 6.87 7.58 3.33
C LEU A 233 7.11 9.00 3.87
N SER A 234 6.15 9.91 3.67
CA SER A 234 6.26 11.30 4.15
C SER A 234 6.29 11.47 5.67
N LEU A 235 5.94 10.42 6.43
CA LEU A 235 5.99 10.41 7.89
C LEU A 235 7.35 9.94 8.43
N HIS A 236 8.18 9.32 7.60
CA HIS A 236 9.46 8.73 8.02
C HIS A 236 10.63 9.65 7.64
N LYS A 237 11.15 10.42 8.61
CA LYS A 237 12.24 11.40 8.38
C LYS A 237 13.44 10.80 7.64
N ASP A 238 13.77 9.55 7.92
CA ASP A 238 14.87 8.79 7.32
C ASP A 238 14.83 8.67 5.80
N ILE A 239 13.64 8.82 5.19
CA ILE A 239 13.48 8.75 3.74
C ILE A 239 13.60 10.12 3.07
N HIS A 240 13.52 11.21 3.84
CA HIS A 240 13.44 12.57 3.29
C HIS A 240 14.66 12.91 2.43
N ASP A 241 15.85 12.44 2.82
CA ASP A 241 17.07 12.64 2.04
C ASP A 241 17.07 11.95 0.68
N PHE A 242 16.24 10.92 0.48
CA PHE A 242 16.12 10.17 -0.76
C PHE A 242 15.01 10.72 -1.66
N ILE A 243 13.85 11.07 -1.09
CA ILE A 243 12.72 11.62 -1.88
C ILE A 243 12.99 13.01 -2.44
N PHE A 244 13.90 13.78 -1.83
CA PHE A 244 14.30 15.11 -2.30
C PHE A 244 15.62 15.12 -3.10
N GLN A 245 16.17 13.95 -3.47
CA GLN A 245 17.31 13.90 -4.39
C GLN A 245 16.89 14.38 -5.77
N SER A 246 17.83 15.01 -6.49
CA SER A 246 17.54 15.65 -7.78
C SER A 246 17.11 14.70 -8.89
N ASP A 247 17.47 13.43 -8.77
CA ASP A 247 17.13 12.34 -9.69
C ASP A 247 15.91 11.53 -9.23
N CYS A 248 15.32 11.85 -8.08
CA CYS A 248 14.09 11.22 -7.59
C CYS A 248 12.84 11.88 -8.18
N ASN A 249 12.00 11.08 -8.83
CA ASN A 249 10.83 11.51 -9.60
C ASN A 249 9.50 11.40 -8.83
N MET A 250 9.50 10.83 -7.62
CA MET A 250 8.28 10.54 -6.86
C MET A 250 7.44 11.80 -6.62
N PHE A 251 8.06 12.84 -6.06
CA PHE A 251 7.39 14.11 -5.81
C PHE A 251 7.09 14.88 -7.10
N PRO A 252 8.02 15.04 -8.06
CA PRO A 252 7.70 15.66 -9.35
C PRO A 252 6.49 15.02 -10.06
N TYR A 253 6.37 13.69 -10.05
CA TYR A 253 5.26 13.01 -10.71
C TYR A 253 3.96 13.19 -9.94
N LEU A 254 4.00 13.08 -8.60
CA LEU A 254 2.85 13.36 -7.75
C LEU A 254 2.34 14.81 -7.93
N LEU A 255 3.26 15.76 -7.93
CA LEU A 255 2.98 17.19 -8.01
C LEU A 255 2.56 17.63 -9.43
N SER A 256 2.82 16.82 -10.46
CA SER A 256 2.30 17.12 -11.80
C SER A 256 0.79 17.11 -11.90
N TYR A 257 0.07 16.45 -10.97
CA TYR A 257 -1.38 16.47 -10.90
C TYR A 257 -1.95 17.83 -10.47
N VAL A 258 -1.16 18.65 -9.79
CA VAL A 258 -1.60 19.94 -9.24
C VAL A 258 -1.04 21.15 -9.99
N TYR A 259 -0.39 20.90 -11.13
CA TYR A 259 0.16 21.93 -11.99
C TYR A 259 -0.77 22.27 -13.16
N THR A 260 -0.81 23.56 -13.54
CA THR A 260 -1.51 24.05 -14.74
C THR A 260 -0.49 24.52 -15.80
N PRO A 261 -0.35 23.82 -16.95
CA PRO A 261 0.66 24.13 -17.98
C PRO A 261 0.65 25.56 -18.55
N ASN A 262 -0.53 26.19 -18.61
CA ASN A 262 -0.69 27.51 -19.21
C ASN A 262 -0.39 28.66 -18.25
N THR A 263 -0.06 28.35 -17.00
CA THR A 263 0.40 29.34 -16.03
C THR A 263 1.88 29.06 -15.76
N PRO A 264 2.79 29.98 -16.12
CA PRO A 264 4.21 29.78 -15.87
C PRO A 264 4.46 29.69 -14.36
N ILE A 265 5.39 28.83 -13.96
CA ILE A 265 5.89 28.83 -12.59
C ILE A 265 6.95 29.92 -12.50
N ASP A 266 6.69 30.95 -11.69
CA ASP A 266 7.69 31.97 -11.42
C ASP A 266 8.73 31.42 -10.42
N ASP A 267 9.84 30.95 -10.96
CA ASP A 267 10.99 30.45 -10.18
C ASP A 267 11.78 31.56 -9.49
N LYS A 268 11.44 32.84 -9.71
CA LYS A 268 12.16 33.97 -9.11
C LYS A 268 11.62 34.27 -7.72
N LYS A 269 12.24 33.68 -6.70
CA LYS A 269 12.20 34.28 -5.35
C LYS A 269 13.33 35.30 -5.21
N SER A 270 12.97 36.58 -5.09
CA SER A 270 13.84 37.61 -4.54
C SER A 270 13.77 37.52 -3.02
N LEU A 271 14.72 36.80 -2.41
CA LEU A 271 15.00 36.96 -0.98
C LEU A 271 16.13 37.99 -0.87
N ASN A 272 15.84 39.14 -0.25
CA ASN A 272 16.81 40.21 0.03
C ASN A 272 17.64 40.69 -1.18
N GLY A 273 17.01 40.88 -2.36
CA GLY A 273 17.68 41.43 -3.55
C GLY A 273 18.64 40.46 -4.26
N VAL A 274 18.80 39.23 -3.79
CA VAL A 274 19.58 38.19 -4.46
C VAL A 274 18.63 37.23 -5.19
N THR A 275 18.76 37.18 -6.52
CA THR A 275 18.02 36.22 -7.35
C THR A 275 18.65 34.84 -7.19
N THR A 276 18.12 34.06 -6.26
CA THR A 276 18.49 32.64 -6.13
C THR A 276 17.62 31.83 -7.09
N LYS A 277 18.18 31.43 -8.24
CA LYS A 277 17.57 30.34 -9.02
C LYS A 277 17.63 29.09 -8.13
N PRO A 278 16.52 28.33 -7.97
CA PRO A 278 16.59 27.08 -7.23
C PRO A 278 17.59 26.17 -7.93
N TYR A 279 18.71 25.89 -7.26
CA TYR A 279 19.73 24.99 -7.74
C TYR A 279 19.09 23.59 -7.70
N LYS A 280 18.46 23.18 -8.82
CA LYS A 280 17.66 21.94 -9.02
C LYS A 280 16.15 22.06 -8.75
N SER A 281 15.47 22.98 -9.45
CA SER A 281 13.99 23.04 -9.48
C SER A 281 13.37 21.81 -10.19
N ILE A 282 12.31 21.24 -9.60
CA ILE A 282 11.52 20.12 -10.15
C ILE A 282 10.62 20.50 -11.33
N HIS A 283 10.47 21.80 -11.62
CA HIS A 283 9.45 22.30 -12.53
C HIS A 283 9.58 21.75 -13.95
N LYS A 284 10.81 21.51 -14.45
CA LYS A 284 11.00 20.90 -15.76
C LYS A 284 10.34 19.53 -15.88
N VAL A 285 10.44 18.71 -14.83
CA VAL A 285 9.85 17.36 -14.80
C VAL A 285 8.33 17.46 -14.68
N ILE A 286 7.84 18.34 -13.79
CA ILE A 286 6.41 18.61 -13.62
C ILE A 286 5.77 19.03 -14.94
N VAL A 287 6.32 20.04 -15.62
CA VAL A 287 5.81 20.56 -16.89
C VAL A 287 5.75 19.48 -17.97
N LYS A 288 6.77 18.60 -18.02
CA LYS A 288 6.82 17.51 -19.01
C LYS A 288 5.76 16.44 -18.76
N LYS A 289 5.37 16.22 -17.50
CA LYS A 289 4.47 15.13 -17.10
C LYS A 289 3.02 15.56 -16.86
N SER A 290 2.80 16.85 -16.61
CA SER A 290 1.47 17.40 -16.41
C SER A 290 0.66 17.42 -17.69
N THR A 291 -0.61 17.03 -17.60
CA THR A 291 -1.59 17.20 -18.68
C THR A 291 -2.55 18.34 -18.36
N SER A 292 -3.12 18.34 -17.16
CA SER A 292 -4.02 19.37 -16.65
C SER A 292 -4.11 19.28 -15.12
N LEU A 293 -4.59 20.35 -14.48
CA LEU A 293 -4.95 20.32 -13.06
C LEU A 293 -6.00 19.24 -12.82
N VAL A 294 -5.68 18.26 -11.98
CA VAL A 294 -6.55 17.13 -11.68
C VAL A 294 -7.89 17.61 -11.12
N ARG A 295 -9.00 16.97 -11.47
CA ARG A 295 -10.32 17.31 -10.92
C ARG A 295 -10.63 16.59 -9.60
N CYS A 296 -9.96 15.47 -9.34
CA CYS A 296 -10.21 14.62 -8.18
C CYS A 296 -9.78 15.32 -6.88
N SER A 297 -10.75 15.71 -6.04
CA SER A 297 -10.50 16.33 -4.73
C SER A 297 -9.72 15.41 -3.78
N VAL A 298 -9.95 14.10 -3.85
CA VAL A 298 -9.21 13.11 -3.04
C VAL A 298 -7.71 13.20 -3.29
N ILE A 299 -7.28 13.29 -4.56
CA ILE A 299 -5.86 13.42 -4.92
C ILE A 299 -5.30 14.74 -4.39
N LYS A 300 -6.01 15.85 -4.62
CA LYS A 300 -5.63 17.19 -4.14
C LYS A 300 -5.41 17.22 -2.64
N ASN A 301 -6.40 16.77 -1.88
CA ASN A 301 -6.35 16.80 -0.41
C ASN A 301 -5.22 15.91 0.13
N ARG A 302 -5.00 14.74 -0.48
CA ARG A 302 -3.88 13.86 -0.11
C ARG A 302 -2.52 14.49 -0.39
N ILE A 303 -2.35 15.19 -1.51
CA ILE A 303 -1.13 15.94 -1.81
C ILE A 303 -0.88 17.02 -0.74
N LEU A 304 -1.91 17.76 -0.34
CA LEU A 304 -1.80 18.75 0.73
C LEU A 304 -1.39 18.11 2.06
N VAL A 305 -2.02 16.99 2.45
CA VAL A 305 -1.64 16.24 3.66
C VAL A 305 -0.18 15.77 3.61
N ILE A 306 0.30 15.26 2.47
CA ILE A 306 1.71 14.87 2.29
C ILE A 306 2.64 16.07 2.51
N LEU A 307 2.35 17.22 1.88
CA LEU A 307 3.14 18.44 2.05
C LEU A 307 3.13 18.93 3.51
N LEU A 308 1.98 18.82 4.18
CA LEU A 308 1.85 19.16 5.60
C LEU A 308 2.68 18.24 6.50
N HIS A 309 2.71 16.93 6.25
CA HIS A 309 3.57 16.00 7.00
C HIS A 309 5.05 16.38 6.87
N LEU A 310 5.51 16.65 5.65
CA LEU A 310 6.90 17.03 5.37
C LEU A 310 7.27 18.39 5.97
N SER A 311 6.28 19.29 6.13
CA SER A 311 6.49 20.63 6.70
C SER A 311 6.78 20.66 8.22
N ARG A 312 6.56 19.53 8.91
CA ARG A 312 6.69 19.42 10.38
C ARG A 312 8.12 19.63 10.90
N ASN A 313 9.12 19.33 10.09
CA ASN A 313 10.54 19.45 10.46
C ASN A 313 11.21 20.58 9.65
N ASN A 314 12.01 21.41 10.32
CA ASN A 314 12.66 22.58 9.70
C ASN A 314 13.60 22.22 8.55
N ASP A 315 14.44 21.19 8.70
CA ASP A 315 15.35 20.74 7.63
C ASP A 315 14.58 20.29 6.38
N THR A 316 13.48 19.58 6.59
CA THR A 316 12.61 19.10 5.51
C THR A 316 11.87 20.26 4.86
N ARG A 317 11.42 21.23 5.65
CA ARG A 317 10.79 22.47 5.17
C ARG A 317 11.72 23.25 4.24
N GLU A 318 12.99 23.39 4.61
CA GLU A 318 14.00 24.04 3.77
C GLU A 318 14.28 23.26 2.49
N LYS A 319 14.28 21.92 2.54
CA LYS A 319 14.36 21.08 1.33
C LYS A 319 13.18 21.32 0.40
N ILE A 320 11.95 21.32 0.91
CA ILE A 320 10.72 21.59 0.13
C ILE A 320 10.82 22.95 -0.60
N LYS A 321 11.29 23.99 0.09
CA LYS A 321 11.50 25.32 -0.50
C LYS A 321 12.50 25.27 -1.64
N LYS A 322 13.69 24.69 -1.38
CA LYS A 322 14.77 24.57 -2.37
C LYS A 322 14.38 23.72 -3.57
N PHE A 323 13.50 22.73 -3.36
CA PHE A 323 13.00 21.84 -4.39
C PHE A 323 12.02 22.52 -5.38
N GLY A 324 11.45 23.69 -5.02
CA GLY A 324 10.59 24.50 -5.88
C GLY A 324 9.09 24.44 -5.54
N VAL A 325 8.69 23.69 -4.51
CA VAL A 325 7.27 23.42 -4.22
C VAL A 325 6.43 24.69 -3.96
N VAL A 326 7.03 25.75 -3.40
CA VAL A 326 6.30 27.00 -3.11
C VAL A 326 5.79 27.67 -4.39
N ALA A 327 6.61 27.71 -5.45
CA ALA A 327 6.22 28.33 -6.71
C ALA A 327 5.10 27.53 -7.39
N LEU A 328 5.16 26.20 -7.30
CA LEU A 328 4.07 25.31 -7.71
C LEU A 328 2.78 25.56 -6.92
N LEU A 329 2.83 25.70 -5.59
CA LEU A 329 1.64 25.97 -4.78
C LEU A 329 0.97 27.30 -5.17
N ASN A 330 1.75 28.32 -5.51
CA ASN A 330 1.19 29.58 -6.03
C ASN A 330 0.53 29.39 -7.41
N ASN A 331 1.14 28.59 -8.29
CA ASN A 331 0.53 28.20 -9.56
C ASN A 331 -0.81 27.48 -9.34
N TRP A 332 -0.85 26.49 -8.45
CA TRP A 332 -2.06 25.75 -8.13
C TRP A 332 -3.13 26.68 -7.55
N LYS A 333 -2.79 27.48 -6.54
CA LYS A 333 -3.71 28.46 -5.91
C LYS A 333 -4.36 29.40 -6.92
N ALA A 334 -3.61 29.86 -7.93
CA ALA A 334 -4.12 30.78 -8.95
C ALA A 334 -5.13 30.12 -9.93
N ASN A 335 -5.07 28.80 -10.06
CA ASN A 335 -5.88 28.04 -11.02
C ASN A 335 -6.96 27.16 -10.35
N GLU A 336 -6.93 27.02 -9.03
CA GLU A 336 -7.93 26.29 -8.26
C GLU A 336 -9.24 27.07 -8.19
N LYS A 337 -10.36 26.36 -8.25
CA LYS A 337 -11.71 26.94 -8.14
C LYS A 337 -12.38 26.63 -6.81
N ALA A 338 -11.96 25.56 -6.14
CA ALA A 338 -12.52 25.11 -4.87
C ALA A 338 -12.02 25.98 -3.70
N PRO A 339 -12.88 26.78 -3.03
CA PRO A 339 -12.46 27.72 -1.99
C PRO A 339 -11.82 27.06 -0.75
N ASP A 340 -12.29 25.87 -0.39
CA ASP A 340 -11.74 25.01 0.67
C ASP A 340 -10.29 24.62 0.36
N ILE A 341 -10.03 24.13 -0.85
CA ILE A 341 -8.68 23.75 -1.29
C ILE A 341 -7.77 24.99 -1.36
N ILE A 342 -8.27 26.13 -1.85
CA ILE A 342 -7.52 27.40 -1.85
C ILE A 342 -7.10 27.80 -0.43
N SER A 343 -7.99 27.65 0.54
CA SER A 343 -7.72 27.92 1.96
C SER A 343 -6.61 27.01 2.51
N GLU A 344 -6.67 25.71 2.22
CA GLU A 344 -5.64 24.74 2.62
C GLU A 344 -4.28 25.03 1.97
N ILE A 345 -4.26 25.42 0.69
CA ILE A 345 -3.02 25.84 0.00
C ILE A 345 -2.42 27.06 0.70
N LYS A 346 -3.23 28.06 1.07
CA LYS A 346 -2.74 29.24 1.82
C LYS A 346 -2.18 28.85 3.18
N SER A 347 -2.86 27.99 3.94
CA SER A 347 -2.36 27.48 5.22
C SER A 347 -1.02 26.76 5.06
N THR A 348 -0.88 25.97 4.00
CA THR A 348 0.36 25.25 3.67
C THR A 348 1.49 26.20 3.28
N LEU A 349 1.21 27.25 2.50
CA LEU A 349 2.17 28.30 2.14
C LEU A 349 2.69 29.04 3.37
N ASN A 350 1.81 29.44 4.30
CA ASN A 350 2.20 30.15 5.53
C ASN A 350 3.20 29.33 6.35
N LYS A 351 3.00 28.00 6.46
CA LYS A 351 3.94 27.10 7.14
C LYS A 351 5.33 27.06 6.50
N PHE A 352 5.43 27.36 5.21
CA PHE A 352 6.71 27.49 4.52
C PHE A 352 7.31 28.89 4.71
N GLU A 353 6.51 29.95 4.83
CA GLU A 353 7.03 31.32 4.97
C GLU A 353 7.47 31.67 6.40
N ASP A 354 6.94 30.99 7.43
CA ASP A 354 7.34 31.16 8.83
C ASP A 354 8.74 30.59 9.11
N VAL A 355 9.76 31.43 8.90
CA VAL A 355 11.06 31.40 9.58
C VAL A 355 11.34 32.84 10.01
N LYS A 356 10.87 33.22 11.21
CA LYS A 356 11.53 34.31 11.92
C LYS A 356 12.67 33.69 12.69
N GLU A 357 13.89 33.98 12.26
CA GLU A 357 15.05 33.92 13.14
C GLU A 357 14.71 34.81 14.35
N GLU A 358 14.57 34.22 15.53
CA GLU A 358 14.72 35.02 16.75
C GLU A 358 16.17 35.52 16.75
N PRO A 359 16.40 36.84 16.80
CA PRO A 359 17.75 37.34 17.01
C PRO A 359 18.20 36.82 18.38
N LEU A 360 19.35 36.15 18.43
CA LEU A 360 20.11 36.03 19.66
C LEU A 360 20.38 37.45 20.15
N GLU A 361 19.60 37.91 21.13
CA GLU A 361 19.93 39.14 21.84
C GLU A 361 21.32 38.94 22.46
N PRO A 362 22.26 39.87 22.24
CA PRO A 362 23.54 39.82 22.92
C PRO A 362 23.28 40.08 24.41
N GLU A 363 23.66 39.13 25.26
CA GLU A 363 23.74 39.33 26.70
C GLU A 363 24.52 40.62 26.97
N LYS A 364 23.87 41.56 27.66
CA LYS A 364 24.49 42.76 28.22
C LYS A 364 24.77 42.55 29.70
#